data_AF-A0A8T0IVL3-F1
#
_entry.id   AF-A0A8T0IVL3-F1
#
_cell.length_a   1.000
_cell.length_b   1.000
_cell.length_c   1.000
_cell.angle_alpha   90.00
_cell.angle_beta   90.00
_cell.angle_gamma   90.00
#
_symmetry.space_group_name_H-M   'P 1'
#
loop_
_entity.id
_entity.type
_entity.pdbx_description
1 polymer ?
#
loop_
_entity_poly.entity_id
_entity_poly.type
_entity_poly.pdbx_seq_one_letter_code
_entity_poly.pdbx_strand_id
1 'polypeptide(L)'
;MLLNDGYDVWIGHQRATYWSHGHVHLNSTDREYYETGFQNGMFNYSTEFSETGPYSAQGLSNTAIALISGPNCCLGSAPIRFVNGWDGTTSYKNLLQWQQGIRTNNFAYYDYGSSARNMQAYGRPTPPVYNVGRIPRRMPILIIAGGRDWYSPSQGIRLLLSQLQQQAILINLTNYAHYDLEFSVRRETDMYVPILRYLGGPRFH
;
A
#
# COMPACT_ATOMS: atom_id res chain seq x y z
N MET A 1 -7.14 9.02 -15.61
CA MET A 1 -6.59 8.62 -14.29
C MET A 1 -7.41 7.43 -13.82
N LEU A 2 -6.80 6.32 -13.40
CA LEU A 2 -7.47 5.01 -13.17
C LEU A 2 -8.72 5.08 -12.28
N LEU A 3 -8.79 6.05 -11.37
CA LEU A 3 -9.98 6.36 -10.55
C LEU A 3 -11.21 6.76 -11.39
N ASN A 4 -11.01 7.52 -12.46
CA ASN A 4 -12.09 8.02 -13.32
C ASN A 4 -12.72 6.91 -14.18
N ASP A 5 -12.06 5.76 -14.28
CA ASP A 5 -12.55 4.58 -15.00
C ASP A 5 -13.21 3.55 -14.05
N GLY A 6 -13.45 3.93 -12.78
CA GLY A 6 -14.13 3.08 -11.80
C GLY A 6 -13.27 1.94 -11.23
N TYR A 7 -11.94 2.00 -11.39
CA TYR A 7 -11.02 1.06 -10.75
C TYR A 7 -10.66 1.56 -9.35
N ASP A 8 -10.81 0.70 -8.34
CA ASP A 8 -10.25 0.98 -7.02
C ASP A 8 -8.73 0.86 -7.10
N VAL A 9 -8.02 1.99 -6.96
CA VAL A 9 -6.55 2.02 -6.89
C VAL A 9 -6.13 2.00 -5.43
N TRP A 10 -5.57 0.88 -4.99
CA TRP A 10 -5.02 0.70 -3.65
C TRP A 10 -3.48 0.71 -3.72
N ILE A 11 -2.91 1.90 -3.63
CA ILE A 11 -1.62 2.06 -2.93
C ILE A 11 -1.99 2.07 -1.43
N GLY A 12 -1.05 1.92 -0.49
CA GLY A 12 -1.29 2.11 0.96
C GLY A 12 -1.70 3.55 1.28
N HIS A 13 -2.78 4.02 0.66
CA HIS A 13 -3.16 5.40 0.57
C HIS A 13 -3.96 5.67 1.82
N GLN A 14 -3.26 6.25 2.78
CA GLN A 14 -3.87 7.21 3.67
C GLN A 14 -4.65 8.20 2.79
N ARG A 15 -5.98 8.16 2.87
CA ARG A 15 -6.81 9.29 2.45
C ARG A 15 -6.47 10.43 3.43
N ALA A 16 -6.38 11.67 2.97
CA ALA A 16 -5.81 12.82 3.70
C ALA A 16 -4.27 12.93 3.78
N THR A 17 -3.51 12.35 2.84
CA THR A 17 -2.15 12.86 2.54
C THR A 17 -2.23 14.23 1.85
N TYR A 18 -1.15 15.02 1.90
CA TYR A 18 -1.03 16.33 1.19
C TYR A 18 -1.60 16.29 -0.24
N TRP A 19 -1.29 15.24 -1.00
CA TRP A 19 -1.74 15.06 -2.38
C TRP A 19 -3.24 14.73 -2.53
N SER A 20 -3.82 14.08 -1.53
CA SER A 20 -5.24 13.71 -1.54
C SER A 20 -6.18 14.88 -1.19
N HIS A 21 -5.67 15.94 -0.56
CA HIS A 21 -6.41 17.21 -0.37
C HIS A 21 -6.68 17.96 -1.68
N GLY A 22 -6.06 17.55 -2.80
CA GLY A 22 -6.32 18.06 -4.15
C GLY A 22 -7.56 17.44 -4.82
N HIS A 23 -8.40 16.70 -4.09
CA HIS A 23 -9.60 16.10 -4.65
C HIS A 23 -10.55 17.19 -5.17
N VAL A 24 -10.91 17.08 -6.46
CA VAL A 24 -11.60 18.15 -7.22
C VAL A 24 -13.01 18.47 -6.72
N HIS A 25 -13.64 17.56 -5.96
CA HIS A 25 -15.06 17.65 -5.60
C HIS A 25 -15.38 17.45 -4.11
N LEU A 26 -14.43 17.01 -3.29
CA LEU A 26 -14.67 16.63 -1.89
C LEU A 26 -13.46 17.04 -1.06
N ASN A 27 -13.69 17.63 0.11
CA ASN A 27 -12.63 17.98 1.06
C ASN A 27 -12.35 16.79 1.99
N SER A 28 -11.13 16.65 2.48
CA SER A 28 -10.73 15.64 3.47
C SER A 28 -11.46 15.78 4.81
N THR A 29 -12.11 16.91 5.07
CA THR A 29 -12.98 17.13 6.24
C THR A 29 -14.40 16.63 6.02
N ASP A 30 -14.79 16.42 4.76
CA ASP A 30 -16.16 16.05 4.42
C ASP A 30 -16.37 14.59 4.76
N ARG A 31 -17.51 14.29 5.39
CA ARG A 31 -17.89 12.92 5.71
C ARG A 31 -17.89 12.05 4.45
N GLU A 32 -18.49 12.57 3.38
CA GLU A 32 -18.63 11.92 2.07
C GLU A 32 -17.29 11.51 1.44
N TYR A 33 -16.18 12.15 1.80
CA TYR A 33 -14.84 11.80 1.34
C TYR A 33 -14.38 10.39 1.77
N TYR A 34 -14.90 9.92 2.91
CA TYR A 34 -14.64 8.58 3.45
C TYR A 34 -15.82 7.62 3.31
N GLU A 35 -16.97 8.12 2.83
CA GLU A 35 -18.15 7.30 2.61
C GLU A 35 -18.11 6.65 1.22
N THR A 36 -18.26 5.33 1.21
CA THR A 36 -18.21 4.51 -0.02
C THR A 36 -19.30 3.43 -0.02
N GLY A 37 -20.33 3.55 0.84
CA GLY A 37 -21.53 2.72 0.86
C GLY A 37 -21.90 2.14 2.24
N PHE A 38 -22.23 0.85 2.30
CA PHE A 38 -22.85 0.21 3.49
C PHE A 38 -21.99 0.17 4.77
N GLN A 39 -20.69 0.49 4.68
CA GLN A 39 -19.78 0.61 5.82
C GLN A 39 -18.92 1.85 5.62
N ASN A 40 -19.32 2.91 6.33
CA ASN A 40 -18.88 4.28 6.13
C ASN A 40 -18.19 4.80 7.39
N GLY A 41 -17.09 5.51 7.18
CA GLY A 41 -16.40 6.22 8.25
C GLY A 41 -14.91 6.35 7.99
N MET A 42 -14.35 7.40 8.58
CA MET A 42 -12.92 7.65 8.63
C MET A 42 -12.31 6.84 9.78
N PHE A 43 -11.30 6.04 9.47
CA PHE A 43 -10.37 5.48 10.45
C PHE A 43 -9.17 6.42 10.54
N ASN A 44 -8.93 6.99 11.71
CA ASN A 44 -7.81 7.87 11.95
C ASN A 44 -6.76 7.13 12.78
N TYR A 45 -5.65 6.76 12.14
CA TYR A 45 -4.57 6.03 12.79
C TYR A 45 -4.03 6.78 14.01
N SER A 46 -3.98 8.11 13.97
CA SER A 46 -3.46 8.93 15.06
C SER A 46 -4.37 9.01 16.28
N THR A 47 -5.68 8.79 16.12
CA THR A 47 -6.62 8.72 17.26
C THR A 47 -6.76 7.31 17.81
N GLU A 48 -6.67 6.30 16.94
CA GLU A 48 -6.87 4.88 17.28
C GLU A 48 -5.59 4.28 17.88
N PHE A 49 -4.42 4.72 17.42
CA PHE A 49 -3.13 4.39 17.98
C PHE A 49 -2.57 5.66 18.62
N SER A 50 -2.77 5.80 19.93
CA SER A 50 -2.31 6.96 20.72
C SER A 50 -0.79 7.08 20.84
N GLU A 51 -0.03 6.18 20.19
CA GLU A 51 1.43 6.24 20.07
C GLU A 51 1.86 7.27 19.00
N THR A 52 1.71 8.55 19.32
CA THR A 52 2.07 9.68 18.42
C THR A 52 3.46 10.26 18.71
N GLY A 53 4.33 9.47 19.34
CA GLY A 53 5.70 9.86 19.64
C GLY A 53 6.65 9.68 18.45
N PRO A 54 7.78 10.41 18.41
CA PRO A 54 8.86 10.09 17.48
C PRO A 54 9.34 8.65 17.72
N TYR A 55 9.21 7.79 16.71
CA TYR A 55 9.73 6.44 16.78
C TYR A 55 11.23 6.48 16.46
N SER A 56 12.07 6.22 17.45
CA SER A 56 13.49 6.00 17.19
C SER A 56 13.68 4.64 16.54
N ALA A 57 14.51 4.52 15.52
CA ALA A 57 14.90 3.20 15.02
C ALA A 57 15.94 2.50 15.92
N GLN A 58 16.08 2.94 17.17
CA GLN A 58 16.87 2.30 18.20
C GLN A 58 16.02 1.96 19.43
N GLY A 59 16.42 0.92 20.16
CA GLY A 59 15.72 0.48 21.38
C GLY A 59 14.34 -0.13 21.10
N LEU A 60 13.42 -0.01 22.07
CA LEU A 60 12.09 -0.64 22.04
C LEU A 60 11.23 -0.23 20.83
N SER A 61 11.48 0.96 20.27
CA SER A 61 10.73 1.47 19.13
C SER A 61 11.06 0.74 17.81
N ASN A 62 12.33 0.38 17.56
CA ASN A 62 12.67 -0.51 16.45
C ASN A 62 12.04 -1.89 16.63
N THR A 63 12.01 -2.38 17.87
CA THR A 63 11.33 -3.64 18.20
C THR A 63 9.83 -3.54 17.90
N ALA A 64 9.15 -2.45 18.28
CA ALA A 64 7.73 -2.25 18.03
C ALA A 64 7.39 -2.22 16.53
N ILE A 65 8.16 -1.46 15.74
CA ILE A 65 8.01 -1.42 14.28
C ILE A 65 8.29 -2.81 13.68
N ALA A 66 9.37 -3.47 14.11
CA ALA A 66 9.74 -4.79 13.60
C ALA A 66 8.69 -5.88 13.92
N LEU A 67 7.95 -5.76 15.03
CA LEU A 67 6.87 -6.68 15.40
C LEU A 67 5.66 -6.62 14.48
N ILE A 68 5.53 -5.58 13.65
CA ILE A 68 4.42 -5.45 12.70
C ILE A 68 4.89 -5.47 11.25
N SER A 69 6.10 -5.02 10.93
CA SER A 69 6.59 -4.90 9.55
C SER A 69 7.65 -5.94 9.15
N GLY A 70 8.16 -6.69 10.12
CA GLY A 70 9.32 -7.56 9.98
C GLY A 70 10.65 -6.91 10.41
N PRO A 71 11.70 -7.71 10.61
CA PRO A 71 12.95 -7.27 11.23
C PRO A 71 13.78 -6.37 10.31
N ASN A 72 13.82 -5.08 10.65
CA ASN A 72 14.53 -4.06 9.90
C ASN A 72 16.06 -4.22 9.95
N CYS A 73 16.75 -3.92 8.85
CA CYS A 73 18.22 -3.96 8.79
C CYS A 73 18.88 -2.58 8.85
N CYS A 74 18.19 -1.55 8.35
CA CYS A 74 18.87 -0.42 7.72
C CYS A 74 18.25 0.93 8.11
N LEU A 75 17.40 0.95 9.12
CA LEU A 75 16.87 2.19 9.70
C LEU A 75 17.97 2.94 10.47
N GLY A 76 17.93 4.27 10.39
CA GLY A 76 18.91 5.16 11.02
C GLY A 76 18.59 5.52 12.46
N SER A 77 19.52 6.19 13.14
CA SER A 77 19.29 6.74 14.49
C SER A 77 18.32 7.92 14.53
N ALA A 78 18.04 8.53 13.37
CA ALA A 78 17.09 9.62 13.26
C ALA A 78 15.69 9.09 13.60
N PRO A 79 14.94 9.80 14.48
CA PRO A 79 13.57 9.41 14.75
C PRO A 79 12.74 9.54 13.47
N ILE A 80 12.02 8.47 13.13
CA ILE A 80 10.95 8.53 12.16
C ILE A 80 9.85 9.36 12.81
N ARG A 81 9.72 10.59 12.33
CA ARG A 81 8.67 11.51 12.75
C ARG A 81 7.56 11.44 11.73
N PHE A 82 6.45 10.85 12.13
CA PHE A 82 5.19 11.06 11.44
C PHE A 82 4.69 12.46 11.84
N VAL A 83 5.00 13.45 11.00
CA VAL A 83 4.60 14.85 11.26
C VAL A 83 3.08 14.90 11.06
N ASN A 84 2.34 15.07 12.17
CA ASN A 84 0.88 14.93 12.33
C ASN A 84 0.35 13.56 12.82
N GLY A 85 1.18 12.77 13.51
CA GLY A 85 0.84 11.38 13.91
C GLY A 85 0.95 10.44 12.70
N TRP A 86 0.59 9.15 12.82
CA TRP A 86 0.57 8.24 11.66
C TRP A 86 -0.17 8.94 10.51
N ASP A 87 0.57 9.16 9.42
CA ASP A 87 0.35 9.91 8.17
C ASP A 87 -0.99 10.10 7.51
N GLY A 88 -2.10 9.77 8.14
CA GLY A 88 -3.39 10.12 7.61
C GLY A 88 -4.46 9.19 8.07
N THR A 89 -5.55 9.29 7.36
CA THR A 89 -6.78 8.58 7.65
C THR A 89 -7.02 7.58 6.54
N THR A 90 -7.86 6.60 6.76
CA THR A 90 -8.34 5.74 5.68
C THR A 90 -9.83 5.55 5.87
N SER A 91 -10.56 5.03 4.89
CA SER A 91 -11.91 4.57 5.18
C SER A 91 -11.87 3.24 5.94
N TYR A 92 -12.83 3.00 6.85
CA TYR A 92 -13.00 1.67 7.47
C TYR A 92 -13.16 0.58 6.41
N LYS A 93 -13.84 0.89 5.30
CA LYS A 93 -14.01 -0.05 4.18
C LYS A 93 -12.67 -0.52 3.61
N ASN A 94 -11.67 0.36 3.49
CA ASN A 94 -10.33 -0.04 3.04
C ASN A 94 -9.74 -1.11 3.99
N LEU A 95 -9.77 -0.86 5.30
CA LEU A 95 -9.25 -1.81 6.29
C LEU A 95 -9.98 -3.16 6.24
N LEU A 96 -11.30 -3.14 6.09
CA LEU A 96 -12.09 -4.35 5.94
C LEU A 96 -11.77 -5.07 4.63
N GLN A 97 -11.47 -4.36 3.54
CA GLN A 97 -11.04 -4.99 2.29
C GLN A 97 -9.70 -5.69 2.43
N TRP A 98 -8.73 -5.06 3.10
CA TRP A 98 -7.45 -5.69 3.42
C TRP A 98 -7.66 -6.95 4.25
N GLN A 99 -8.51 -6.89 5.28
CA GLN A 99 -8.87 -8.05 6.08
C GLN A 99 -9.54 -9.16 5.24
N GLN A 100 -10.45 -8.81 4.32
CA GLN A 100 -11.09 -9.76 3.41
C GLN A 100 -10.04 -10.44 2.52
N GLY A 101 -9.11 -9.69 1.95
CA GLY A 101 -8.01 -10.22 1.13
C GLY A 101 -7.14 -11.20 1.91
N ILE A 102 -6.75 -10.84 3.15
CA ILE A 102 -5.98 -11.73 4.04
C ILE A 102 -6.75 -13.01 4.35
N ARG A 103 -8.02 -12.90 4.74
CA ARG A 103 -8.86 -14.05 5.14
C ARG A 103 -9.18 -14.99 3.99
N THR A 104 -9.39 -14.45 2.79
CA THR A 104 -9.80 -15.22 1.62
C THR A 104 -8.64 -15.64 0.74
N ASN A 105 -7.45 -15.07 0.97
CA ASN A 105 -6.28 -15.18 0.11
C ASN A 105 -6.62 -14.86 -1.36
N ASN A 106 -7.43 -13.83 -1.57
CA ASN A 106 -7.95 -13.47 -2.88
C ASN A 106 -7.78 -11.97 -3.15
N PHE A 107 -7.28 -11.64 -4.34
CA PHE A 107 -7.12 -10.26 -4.78
C PHE A 107 -8.37 -9.83 -5.56
N ALA A 108 -9.36 -9.28 -4.83
CA ALA A 108 -10.70 -9.01 -5.34
C ALA A 108 -11.25 -7.66 -4.89
N TYR A 109 -12.36 -7.26 -5.51
CA TYR A 109 -13.17 -6.12 -5.12
C TYR A 109 -13.76 -6.34 -3.72
N TYR A 110 -14.22 -5.27 -3.07
CA TYR A 110 -14.81 -5.33 -1.74
C TYR A 110 -16.04 -6.23 -1.70
N ASP A 111 -16.10 -7.19 -0.77
CA ASP A 111 -17.33 -7.96 -0.53
C ASP A 111 -18.24 -7.19 0.44
N TYR A 112 -19.44 -6.82 -0.01
CA TYR A 112 -20.43 -6.14 0.85
C TYR A 112 -21.15 -7.07 1.84
N GLY A 113 -20.75 -8.35 1.89
CA GLY A 113 -21.22 -9.35 2.84
C GLY A 113 -22.59 -9.96 2.48
N SER A 114 -23.20 -9.56 1.36
CA SER A 114 -24.41 -10.21 0.84
C SER A 114 -24.49 -10.12 -0.68
N SER A 115 -25.08 -11.17 -1.27
CA SER A 115 -25.31 -11.24 -2.72
C SER A 115 -26.13 -10.07 -3.25
N ALA A 116 -27.12 -9.58 -2.48
CA ALA A 116 -27.95 -8.45 -2.89
C ALA A 116 -27.15 -7.14 -2.98
N ARG A 117 -26.26 -6.89 -2.00
CA ARG A 117 -25.42 -5.69 -2.00
C ARG A 117 -24.31 -5.76 -3.06
N ASN A 118 -23.71 -6.92 -3.27
CA ASN A 118 -22.77 -7.13 -4.37
C ASN A 118 -23.45 -6.95 -5.73
N MET A 119 -24.70 -7.41 -5.88
CA MET A 119 -25.47 -7.20 -7.09
C MET A 119 -25.73 -5.71 -7.33
N GLN A 120 -26.08 -4.96 -6.30
CA GLN A 120 -26.26 -3.50 -6.40
C GLN A 120 -24.97 -2.78 -6.78
N ALA A 121 -23.82 -3.20 -6.24
CA ALA A 121 -22.54 -2.53 -6.48
C ALA A 121 -21.86 -2.93 -7.80
N TYR A 122 -21.97 -4.20 -8.20
CA TYR A 122 -21.17 -4.77 -9.30
C TYR A 122 -22.00 -5.41 -10.41
N GLY A 123 -23.33 -5.48 -10.26
CA GLY A 123 -24.20 -6.23 -11.17
C GLY A 123 -23.97 -7.74 -11.12
N ARG A 124 -23.38 -8.26 -10.04
CA ARG A 124 -23.08 -9.69 -9.85
C ARG A 124 -23.12 -10.08 -8.37
N PRO A 125 -23.44 -11.34 -8.02
CA PRO A 125 -23.67 -11.75 -6.63
C PRO A 125 -22.38 -11.84 -5.79
N THR A 126 -21.22 -11.91 -6.44
CA THR A 126 -19.91 -12.04 -5.79
C THR A 126 -18.97 -10.94 -6.27
N PRO A 127 -18.02 -10.48 -5.42
CA PRO A 127 -17.04 -9.48 -5.82
C PRO A 127 -16.19 -9.99 -6.99
N PRO A 128 -16.01 -9.22 -8.07
CA PRO A 128 -15.08 -9.57 -9.13
C PRO A 128 -13.65 -9.74 -8.59
N VAL A 129 -12.85 -10.56 -9.27
CA VAL A 129 -11.42 -10.73 -8.98
C VAL A 129 -10.60 -9.80 -9.88
N TYR A 130 -9.56 -9.18 -9.33
CA TYR A 130 -8.60 -8.41 -10.11
C TYR A 130 -7.70 -9.36 -10.89
N ASN A 131 -7.83 -9.34 -12.20
CA ASN A 131 -6.99 -10.15 -13.07
C ASN A 131 -5.69 -9.39 -13.39
N VAL A 132 -4.61 -9.73 -12.69
CA VAL A 132 -3.26 -9.20 -12.92
C VAL A 132 -2.81 -9.38 -14.37
N GLY A 133 -3.24 -10.46 -15.02
CA GLY A 133 -2.99 -10.69 -16.44
C GLY A 133 -3.66 -9.67 -17.36
N ARG A 134 -4.54 -8.77 -16.88
CA ARG A 134 -5.04 -7.63 -17.71
C ARG A 134 -4.05 -6.49 -17.80
N ILE A 135 -2.99 -6.50 -17.00
CA ILE A 135 -1.92 -5.52 -17.14
C ILE A 135 -1.29 -5.66 -18.54
N PRO A 136 -1.23 -4.59 -19.35
CA PRO A 136 -0.75 -4.69 -20.71
C PRO A 136 0.71 -5.17 -20.77
N ARG A 137 0.99 -6.14 -21.64
CA ARG A 137 2.35 -6.68 -21.86
C ARG A 137 3.40 -5.61 -22.17
N ARG A 138 2.99 -4.49 -22.80
CA ARG A 138 3.86 -3.37 -23.14
C ARG A 138 4.17 -2.43 -21.97
N MET A 139 3.52 -2.60 -20.83
CA MET A 139 3.74 -1.76 -19.65
C MET A 139 5.01 -2.25 -18.95
N PRO A 140 6.11 -1.47 -18.93
CA PRO A 140 7.30 -1.88 -18.23
C PRO A 140 6.99 -1.85 -16.72
N ILE A 141 7.48 -2.85 -15.97
CA ILE A 141 7.30 -2.91 -14.50
C ILE A 141 8.65 -3.08 -13.82
N LEU A 142 8.94 -2.23 -12.84
CA LEU A 142 9.98 -2.39 -11.82
C LEU A 142 9.30 -2.74 -10.49
N ILE A 143 9.78 -3.78 -9.82
CA ILE A 143 9.40 -4.16 -8.47
C ILE A 143 10.65 -4.11 -7.61
N ILE A 144 10.61 -3.34 -6.52
CA ILE A 144 11.62 -3.38 -5.47
C ILE A 144 10.95 -3.98 -4.24
N ALA A 145 11.48 -5.09 -3.73
CA ALA A 145 10.86 -5.85 -2.65
C ALA A 145 11.85 -6.13 -1.52
N GLY A 146 11.34 -6.13 -0.28
CA GLY A 146 12.09 -6.51 0.91
C GLY A 146 11.98 -8.01 1.20
N GLY A 147 13.10 -8.68 1.47
CA GLY A 147 13.09 -10.12 1.77
C GLY A 147 12.55 -10.47 3.17
N ARG A 148 12.50 -9.48 4.08
CA ARG A 148 11.99 -9.63 5.46
C ARG A 148 10.66 -8.88 5.66
N ASP A 149 10.05 -8.41 4.59
CA ASP A 149 8.78 -7.68 4.61
C ASP A 149 7.61 -8.62 4.93
N TRP A 150 6.90 -8.34 6.03
CA TRP A 150 5.72 -9.11 6.44
C TRP A 150 4.42 -8.66 5.77
N TYR A 151 4.35 -7.42 5.27
CA TYR A 151 3.18 -6.92 4.56
C TYR A 151 3.19 -7.38 3.09
N SER A 152 4.36 -7.42 2.49
CA SER A 152 4.58 -7.88 1.10
C SER A 152 5.56 -9.05 1.05
N PRO A 153 5.18 -10.23 1.57
CA PRO A 153 6.07 -11.38 1.66
C PRO A 153 6.51 -11.86 0.28
N SER A 154 7.71 -12.45 0.21
CA SER A 154 8.31 -12.97 -1.04
C SER A 154 7.41 -13.96 -1.79
N GLN A 155 6.57 -14.71 -1.07
CA GLN A 155 5.56 -15.61 -1.63
C GLN A 155 4.55 -14.84 -2.50
N GLY A 156 4.04 -13.71 -1.98
CA GLY A 156 3.10 -12.84 -2.70
C GLY A 156 3.74 -12.20 -3.92
N ILE A 157 5.00 -11.76 -3.81
CA ILE A 157 5.75 -11.22 -4.96
C ILE A 157 5.94 -12.28 -6.05
N ARG A 158 6.26 -13.53 -5.69
CA ARG A 158 6.36 -14.63 -6.66
C ARG A 158 5.03 -14.92 -7.36
N LEU A 159 3.92 -14.85 -6.62
CA LEU A 159 2.58 -15.01 -7.19
C LEU A 159 2.24 -13.86 -8.15
N LEU A 160 2.55 -12.62 -7.79
CA LEU A 160 2.38 -11.47 -8.66
C LEU A 160 3.17 -11.64 -9.96
N LEU A 161 4.46 -11.98 -9.85
CA LEU A 161 5.34 -12.17 -11.00
C LEU A 161 4.87 -13.30 -11.93
N SER A 162 4.29 -14.38 -11.40
CA SER A 162 3.79 -15.48 -12.22
C SER A 162 2.50 -15.16 -12.99
N GLN A 163 1.77 -14.13 -12.57
CA GLN A 163 0.52 -13.68 -13.20
C GLN A 163 0.72 -12.55 -14.23
N LEU A 164 1.88 -11.90 -14.24
CA LEU A 164 2.19 -10.84 -15.20
C LEU A 164 2.42 -11.42 -16.61
N GLN A 165 1.97 -10.69 -17.64
CA GLN A 165 2.20 -11.07 -19.03
C GLN A 165 3.62 -10.78 -19.53
N GLN A 166 4.33 -9.91 -18.81
CA GLN A 166 5.67 -9.44 -19.12
C GLN A 166 6.60 -9.69 -17.95
N GLN A 167 7.89 -9.79 -18.26
CA GLN A 167 8.91 -9.87 -17.23
C GLN A 167 9.05 -8.50 -16.56
N ALA A 168 8.74 -8.44 -15.27
CA ALA A 168 9.10 -7.30 -14.44
C ALA A 168 10.58 -7.37 -14.08
N ILE A 169 11.23 -6.21 -13.96
CA ILE A 169 12.53 -6.10 -13.32
C ILE A 169 12.31 -6.20 -11.81
N LEU A 170 12.95 -7.16 -11.16
CA LEU A 170 12.88 -7.34 -9.71
C LEU A 170 14.22 -6.99 -9.07
N ILE A 171 14.18 -6.05 -8.14
CA ILE A 171 15.28 -5.78 -7.20
C ILE A 171 14.86 -6.33 -5.84
N ASN A 172 15.52 -7.40 -5.41
CA ASN A 172 15.24 -8.04 -4.14
C ASN A 172 16.24 -7.61 -3.08
N LEU A 173 15.82 -6.74 -2.17
CA LEU A 173 16.59 -6.31 -1.02
C LEU A 173 16.35 -7.29 0.12
N THR A 174 17.10 -8.41 0.10
CA THR A 174 16.82 -9.59 0.94
C THR A 174 16.78 -9.32 2.45
N ASN A 175 17.48 -8.29 2.92
CA ASN A 175 17.53 -7.91 4.33
C ASN A 175 16.55 -6.80 4.73
N TYR A 176 15.84 -6.20 3.77
CA TYR A 176 14.90 -5.12 4.05
C TYR A 176 13.57 -5.67 4.57
N ALA A 177 13.05 -5.05 5.62
CA ALA A 177 11.65 -5.13 6.03
C ALA A 177 10.82 -3.98 5.42
N HIS A 178 9.52 -3.92 5.69
CA HIS A 178 8.61 -2.98 5.00
C HIS A 178 9.06 -1.52 5.12
N TYR A 179 9.41 -1.08 6.33
CA TYR A 179 9.82 0.31 6.57
C TYR A 179 11.25 0.63 6.13
N ASP A 180 12.12 -0.37 5.94
CA ASP A 180 13.43 -0.11 5.33
C ASP A 180 13.27 0.42 3.89
N LEU A 181 12.24 -0.02 3.15
CA LEU A 181 11.99 0.43 1.77
C LEU A 181 11.70 1.94 1.68
N GLU A 182 11.19 2.53 2.76
CA GLU A 182 10.84 3.95 2.82
C GLU A 182 11.86 4.78 3.61
N PHE A 183 12.32 4.29 4.75
CA PHE A 183 13.09 5.06 5.73
C PHE A 183 14.55 4.63 5.89
N SER A 184 15.03 3.63 5.14
CA SER A 184 16.43 3.21 5.19
C SER A 184 17.38 4.39 4.98
N VAL A 185 18.49 4.41 5.72
CA VAL A 185 19.56 5.40 5.51
C VAL A 185 20.29 5.18 4.17
N ARG A 186 20.09 4.02 3.53
CA ARG A 186 20.64 3.66 2.22
C ARG A 186 19.63 3.80 1.08
N ARG A 187 18.44 4.34 1.33
CA ARG A 187 17.36 4.43 0.33
C ARG A 187 17.73 5.20 -0.94
N GLU A 188 18.67 6.14 -0.86
CA GLU A 188 19.17 6.83 -2.05
C GLU A 188 19.80 5.84 -3.05
N THR A 189 20.74 5.02 -2.56
CA THR A 189 21.45 4.05 -3.39
C THR A 189 20.60 2.84 -3.75
N ASP A 190 19.79 2.37 -2.80
CA ASP A 190 19.10 1.09 -2.91
C ASP A 190 17.72 1.20 -3.57
N MET A 191 17.07 2.37 -3.48
CA MET A 191 15.74 2.63 -4.03
C MET A 191 15.76 3.69 -5.14
N TYR A 192 16.18 4.92 -4.81
CA TYR A 192 16.00 6.08 -5.70
C TYR A 192 16.85 5.98 -6.97
N VAL A 193 18.13 5.63 -6.84
CA VAL A 193 19.02 5.46 -8.01
C VAL A 193 18.49 4.38 -8.97
N PRO A 194 18.11 3.17 -8.52
CA PRO A 194 17.49 2.18 -9.40
C PRO A 194 16.18 2.64 -10.06
N ILE A 195 15.32 3.34 -9.31
CA ILE A 195 14.08 3.92 -9.86
C ILE A 195 14.42 4.93 -10.97
N LEU A 196 15.36 5.85 -10.72
CA LEU A 196 15.77 6.85 -11.71
C LEU A 196 16.39 6.22 -12.95
N ARG A 197 17.24 5.20 -12.79
CA ARG A 197 17.80 4.44 -13.93
C ARG A 197 16.71 3.78 -14.76
N TYR A 198 15.74 3.16 -14.09
CA TYR A 198 14.61 2.51 -14.74
C TYR A 198 13.73 3.50 -15.51
N LEU A 199 13.42 4.65 -14.91
CA LEU A 199 12.63 5.71 -15.56
C LEU A 199 13.41 6.45 -16.67
N GLY A 200 14.73 6.60 -16.52
CA GLY A 200 15.59 7.30 -17.46
C GLY A 200 15.87 6.55 -18.76
N GLY A 201 15.51 5.26 -18.84
CA GLY A 201 15.73 4.43 -20.02
C GLY A 201 17.22 4.23 -20.37
N PRO A 202 17.58 3.95 -21.64
CA PRO A 202 18.94 3.56 -22.04
C PRO A 202 20.07 4.57 -21.75
N ARG A 203 19.77 5.77 -21.23
CA ARG A 203 20.74 6.86 -21.03
C ARG A 203 21.49 6.80 -19.69
N PHE A 204 21.18 5.85 -18.81
CA PHE A 204 21.77 5.74 -17.47
C PHE A 204 22.50 4.40 -17.20
N HIS A 205 22.87 3.68 -18.26
CA HIS A 205 23.78 2.52 -18.19
C HIS A 205 25.24 2.94 -18.29
#